data_AF-A0A951L8T6-F1
#
_entry.id   AF-A0A951L8T6-F1
#
_cell.length_a   1.000
_cell.length_b   1.000
_cell.length_c   1.000
_cell.angle_alpha   90.00
_cell.angle_beta   90.00
_cell.angle_gamma   90.00
#
_symmetry.space_group_name_H-M   'P 1'
#
loop_
_entity.id
_entity.type
_entity.pdbx_description
1 polymer ?
#
loop_
_entity_poly.entity_id
_entity_poly.type
_entity_poly.pdbx_seq_one_letter_code
_entity_poly.pdbx_strand_id
1 'polypeptide(L)'
;MRDKRAQLDAQLKALEAREKQAERKADTRRKVIAGALALEHFEKNRDSEFGRLLYRLLDEYVVRPHDRALFECLTVPLPPDPVVEFEMAGRETAAGTSPAP
;
A
#
# COMPACT_ATOMS: atom_id res chain seq x y z
N MET A 1 -18.72 -43.13 15.35
CA MET A 1 -18.58 -41.79 16.00
C MET A 1 -17.36 -41.00 15.50
N ARG A 2 -16.32 -41.61 14.92
CA ARG A 2 -15.15 -40.90 14.37
C ARG A 2 -15.44 -40.24 13.01
N ASP A 3 -16.30 -40.84 12.19
CA ASP A 3 -16.56 -40.38 10.82
C ASP A 3 -17.32 -39.04 10.77
N LYS A 4 -18.23 -38.81 11.72
CA LYS A 4 -18.95 -37.54 11.86
C LYS A 4 -18.04 -36.39 12.27
N ARG A 5 -17.01 -36.64 13.09
CA ARG A 5 -15.99 -35.64 13.44
C ARG A 5 -15.13 -35.30 12.23
N ALA A 6 -14.65 -36.31 11.51
CA ALA A 6 -13.85 -36.10 10.30
C ALA A 6 -14.61 -35.32 9.21
N GLN A 7 -15.91 -35.56 9.05
CA GLN A 7 -16.76 -34.81 8.11
C GLN A 7 -16.92 -33.34 8.51
N LEU A 8 -17.13 -33.05 9.80
CA LEU A 8 -17.22 -31.68 10.30
C LEU A 8 -15.89 -30.94 10.18
N ASP A 9 -14.78 -31.60 10.52
CA ASP A 9 -13.43 -31.02 10.38
C ASP A 9 -13.09 -30.74 8.90
N ALA A 10 -13.53 -31.60 7.98
CA ALA A 10 -13.38 -31.39 6.54
C ALA A 10 -14.22 -30.20 6.04
N GLN A 11 -15.44 -30.02 6.56
CA GLN A 11 -16.29 -28.88 6.23
C GLN A 11 -15.69 -27.57 6.76
N LEU A 12 -15.16 -27.56 7.99
CA LEU A 12 -14.51 -26.39 8.58
C LEU A 12 -13.30 -25.95 7.74
N LYS A 13 -12.40 -26.90 7.41
CA LYS A 13 -11.25 -26.62 6.55
C LYS A 13 -11.64 -26.11 5.17
N ALA A 14 -12.73 -26.61 4.59
CA ALA A 14 -13.22 -26.14 3.30
C ALA A 14 -13.76 -24.70 3.37
N LEU A 15 -14.42 -24.33 4.46
CA LEU A 15 -14.88 -22.95 4.70
C LEU A 15 -13.70 -21.99 4.91
N GLU A 16 -12.74 -22.35 5.78
CA GLU A 16 -11.53 -21.54 6.01
C GLU A 16 -10.72 -21.33 4.72
N ALA A 17 -10.59 -22.38 3.89
CA ALA A 17 -9.91 -22.27 2.60
C ALA A 17 -10.61 -21.30 1.65
N ARG A 18 -11.96 -21.30 1.64
CA ARG A 18 -12.76 -20.37 0.82
C ARG A 18 -12.63 -18.94 1.32
N GLU A 19 -12.65 -18.71 2.62
CA GLU A 19 -12.45 -17.38 3.22
C GLU A 19 -11.08 -16.83 2.87
N LYS A 20 -10.01 -17.61 3.08
CA LYS A 20 -8.65 -17.22 2.71
C LYS A 20 -8.51 -16.91 1.22
N GLN A 21 -9.22 -17.66 0.37
CA GLN A 21 -9.23 -17.39 -1.07
C GLN A 21 -9.98 -16.09 -1.41
N ALA A 22 -11.09 -15.81 -0.73
CA ALA A 22 -11.84 -14.57 -0.90
C ALA A 22 -11.01 -13.35 -0.46
N GLU A 23 -10.32 -13.45 0.69
CA GLU A 23 -9.42 -12.41 1.19
C GLU A 23 -8.29 -12.10 0.22
N ARG A 24 -7.64 -13.14 -0.32
CA ARG A 24 -6.59 -12.97 -1.35
C ARG A 24 -7.12 -12.28 -2.60
N LYS A 25 -8.32 -12.64 -3.07
CA LYS A 25 -8.96 -11.98 -4.21
C LYS A 25 -9.26 -10.51 -3.91
N ALA A 26 -9.76 -10.20 -2.72
CA ALA A 26 -10.05 -8.84 -2.30
C ALA A 26 -8.77 -8.00 -2.16
N ASP A 27 -7.69 -8.58 -1.60
CA ASP A 27 -6.38 -7.96 -1.48
C ASP A 27 -5.76 -7.65 -2.85
N THR A 28 -5.77 -8.60 -3.78
CA THR A 28 -5.34 -8.37 -5.16
C THR A 28 -6.14 -7.25 -5.81
N ARG A 29 -7.48 -7.25 -5.67
CA ARG A 29 -8.33 -6.20 -6.24
C ARG A 29 -8.03 -4.82 -5.65
N ARG A 30 -7.84 -4.73 -4.33
CA ARG A 30 -7.48 -3.50 -3.63
C ARG A 30 -6.13 -2.95 -4.12
N LYS A 31 -5.12 -3.81 -4.28
CA LYS A 31 -3.81 -3.42 -4.82
C LYS A 31 -3.88 -2.92 -6.26
N VAL A 32 -4.65 -3.59 -7.11
CA VAL A 32 -4.83 -3.17 -8.51
C VAL A 32 -5.51 -1.81 -8.58
N ILE A 33 -6.59 -1.58 -7.82
CA ILE A 33 -7.29 -0.30 -7.82
C ILE A 33 -6.39 0.82 -7.30
N ALA A 34 -5.70 0.61 -6.18
CA ALA A 34 -4.80 1.61 -5.60
C ALA A 34 -3.65 1.94 -6.56
N GLY A 35 -3.04 0.92 -7.19
CA GLY A 35 -1.97 1.11 -8.16
C GLY A 35 -2.43 1.85 -9.41
N ALA A 36 -3.57 1.46 -9.99
CA ALA A 36 -4.12 2.11 -11.18
C ALA A 36 -4.42 3.61 -10.92
N LEU A 37 -5.03 3.92 -9.77
CA LEU A 37 -5.33 5.30 -9.40
C LEU A 37 -4.06 6.13 -9.15
N ALA A 38 -3.05 5.54 -8.50
CA ALA A 38 -1.77 6.22 -8.28
C ALA A 38 -1.05 6.53 -9.60
N LEU A 39 -1.04 5.59 -10.55
CA LEU A 39 -0.44 5.77 -11.87
C LEU A 39 -1.20 6.82 -12.69
N GLU A 40 -2.53 6.76 -12.71
CA GLU A 40 -3.35 7.76 -13.41
C GLU A 40 -3.16 9.17 -12.85
N HIS A 41 -3.05 9.30 -11.52
CA HIS A 41 -2.77 10.59 -10.89
C HIS A 41 -1.37 11.10 -11.24
N PHE A 42 -0.37 10.21 -11.25
CA PHE A 42 1.00 10.53 -11.63
C PHE A 42 1.08 11.00 -13.09
N GLU A 43 0.38 10.35 -14.02
CA GLU A 43 0.36 10.75 -15.43
C GLU A 43 -0.23 12.16 -15.63
N LYS A 44 -1.30 12.49 -14.90
CA LYS A 44 -1.98 13.79 -15.01
C LYS A 44 -1.25 14.91 -14.28
N ASN A 45 -0.60 14.62 -13.16
CA ASN A 45 0.01 15.61 -12.26
C ASN A 45 1.44 15.20 -11.85
N ARG A 46 2.34 15.02 -12.83
CA ARG A 46 3.72 14.58 -12.57
C ARG A 46 4.49 15.46 -11.60
N ASP A 47 4.29 16.78 -11.67
CA ASP A 47 5.03 17.75 -10.86
C ASP A 47 4.48 17.93 -9.43
N SER A 48 3.36 17.27 -9.11
CA SER A 48 2.78 17.29 -7.76
C SER A 48 3.69 16.60 -6.75
N GLU A 49 3.59 17.00 -5.48
CA GLU A 49 4.32 16.37 -4.37
C GLU A 49 4.11 14.85 -4.33
N PHE A 50 2.87 14.39 -4.57
CA PHE A 50 2.56 12.98 -4.65
C PHE A 50 3.26 12.30 -5.84
N GLY A 51 3.31 12.97 -6.99
CA GLY A 51 3.99 12.46 -8.18
C GLY A 51 5.48 12.25 -7.95
N ARG A 52 6.15 13.27 -7.38
CA ARG A 52 7.58 13.21 -7.01
C ARG A 52 7.85 12.11 -5.99
N LEU A 53 7.01 12.00 -4.95
CA LEU A 53 7.11 10.94 -3.95
C LEU A 53 6.95 9.55 -4.57
N LEU A 54 5.94 9.36 -5.43
CA LEU A 54 5.70 8.09 -6.11
C LEU A 54 6.87 7.70 -7.01
N TYR A 55 7.46 8.65 -7.73
CA TYR A 55 8.67 8.42 -8.53
C TYR A 55 9.82 7.92 -7.66
N ARG A 56 10.13 8.59 -6.54
CA ARG A 56 11.19 8.16 -5.62
C ARG A 56 10.96 6.76 -5.08
N LEU A 57 9.72 6.45 -4.67
CA LEU A 57 9.36 5.12 -4.19
C LEU A 57 9.50 4.06 -5.29
N LEU A 58 9.08 4.36 -6.52
CA LEU A 58 9.25 3.43 -7.64
C LEU A 58 10.73 3.21 -7.96
N ASP A 59 11.56 4.25 -7.92
CA ASP A 59 13.00 4.11 -8.12
C ASP A 59 13.68 3.30 -6.99
N GLU A 60 13.29 3.51 -5.73
CA GLU A 60 13.86 2.78 -4.58
C GLU A 60 13.45 1.30 -4.55
N TYR A 61 12.15 1.00 -4.76
CA TYR A 61 11.61 -0.34 -4.55
C TYR A 61 11.58 -1.21 -5.81
N VAL A 62 11.52 -0.62 -7.01
CA VAL A 62 11.53 -1.38 -8.27
C VAL A 62 12.97 -1.57 -8.72
N VAL A 63 13.64 -2.61 -8.21
CA VAL A 63 15.06 -2.87 -8.50
C VAL A 63 15.26 -3.66 -9.80
N ARG A 64 14.29 -4.49 -10.17
CA ARG A 64 14.41 -5.40 -11.31
C ARG A 64 14.34 -4.63 -12.64
N PRO A 65 15.30 -4.82 -13.57
CA PRO A 65 15.32 -4.10 -14.84
C PRO A 65 14.04 -4.30 -15.69
N HIS A 66 13.51 -5.52 -15.69
CA HIS A 66 12.28 -5.85 -16.42
C HIS A 66 11.06 -5.08 -15.87
N ASP A 67 10.97 -4.96 -14.55
CA ASP A 67 9.86 -4.25 -13.90
C ASP A 67 10.03 -2.74 -14.04
N ARG A 68 11.27 -2.23 -14.02
CA ARG A 68 11.58 -0.82 -14.33
C ARG A 68 11.18 -0.43 -15.75
N ALA A 69 11.35 -1.33 -16.72
CA ALA A 69 10.98 -1.08 -18.11
C ALA A 69 9.47 -0.88 -18.32
N LEU A 70 8.63 -1.31 -17.37
CA LEU A 70 7.18 -1.06 -17.40
C LEU A 70 6.81 0.39 -17.07
N PHE A 71 7.76 1.17 -16.52
CA PHE A 71 7.54 2.55 -16.11
C PHE A 71 8.37 3.48 -17.00
N GLU A 72 7.78 3.96 -18.09
CA GLU A 72 8.40 4.96 -18.99
C GLU A 72 8.80 6.25 -18.24
N CYS A 73 8.19 6.52 -17.08
CA CYS A 73 8.58 7.65 -16.24
C CYS A 73 9.93 7.49 -15.56
N LEU A 74 10.38 6.25 -15.26
CA LEU A 74 11.65 5.98 -14.58
C LEU A 74 12.87 6.05 -15.52
N THR A 75 12.66 6.05 -16.84
CA THR A 75 13.75 6.17 -17.83
C THR A 75 14.20 7.61 -18.03
N VAL A 76 13.39 8.59 -17.62
CA VAL A 76 13.73 10.01 -17.61
C VAL A 76 14.06 10.43 -16.18
N PRO A 77 15.28 10.94 -15.91
CA PRO A 77 15.60 11.46 -14.59
C PRO A 77 14.72 12.67 -14.27
N LEU A 78 14.02 12.61 -13.13
CA LEU A 78 13.21 13.72 -12.62
C LEU A 78 14.15 14.92 -12.32
N PRO A 79 13.76 16.17 -12.64
CA PRO A 79 14.52 17.35 -12.21
C PRO A 79 14.69 17.35 -10.68
N PRO A 80 15.85 17.79 -10.17
CA PRO A 80 16.14 17.75 -8.74
C PRO A 80 15.11 18.58 -7.96
N ASP A 81 14.50 17.93 -6.98
CA ASP A 81 13.54 18.57 -6.08
C ASP A 81 14.26 19.55 -5.14
N PRO A 82 13.66 20.71 -4.79
CA PRO A 82 14.11 21.48 -3.64
C PRO A 82 13.97 20.62 -2.37
N VAL A 83 14.93 20.74 -1.46
CA VAL A 83 14.96 20.03 -0.18
C VAL A 83 13.67 20.29 0.61
N VAL A 84 12.74 19.34 0.58
CA VAL A 84 11.54 19.38 1.44
C VAL A 84 11.94 18.78 2.77
N GLU A 85 12.28 19.64 3.72
CA GLU A 85 12.47 19.29 5.13
C GLU A 85 11.12 18.82 5.69
N PHE A 86 10.98 17.50 5.86
CA PHE A 86 9.80 16.90 6.45
C PHE A 86 9.84 17.17 7.96
N GLU A 87 9.44 18.37 8.37
CA GLU A 87 9.27 18.72 9.78
C GLU A 87 8.15 17.84 10.38
N MET A 88 8.58 16.80 11.07
CA MET A 88 7.75 15.92 11.90
C MET A 88 7.20 16.73 13.08
N ALA A 89 6.21 17.58 12.84
CA ALA A 89 5.47 18.26 13.89
C ALA A 89 4.66 17.21 14.67
N GLY A 90 5.21 16.83 15.83
CA GLY A 90 4.60 15.94 16.80
C GLY A 90 3.18 16.39 17.14
N ARG A 91 2.21 15.57 16.75
CA ARG A 91 0.91 15.53 17.40
C ARG A 91 1.08 14.79 18.73
N GLU A 92 1.32 15.53 19.80
CA GLU A 92 0.98 15.04 21.13
C GLU A 92 -0.28 15.78 21.61
N THR A 93 -1.27 14.97 21.93
CA THR A 93 -2.67 15.31 22.15
C THR A 93 -2.89 16.02 23.48
N ALA A 94 -3.73 17.06 23.45
CA ALA A 94 -4.35 17.63 24.65
C ALA A 94 -5.29 16.63 25.33
N ALA A 95 -5.21 16.48 26.66
CA ALA A 95 -6.35 16.36 27.60
C ALA A 95 -5.92 16.20 29.08
N GLY A 96 -6.30 17.18 29.91
CA GLY A 96 -7.11 16.92 31.11
C GLY A 96 -6.49 16.82 32.52
N THR A 97 -6.52 17.95 33.25
CA THR A 97 -7.22 18.15 34.56
C THR A 97 -6.58 17.73 35.92
N SER A 98 -6.41 18.78 36.77
CA SER A 98 -6.67 18.90 38.23
C SER A 98 -5.52 18.79 39.27
N PRO A 99 -5.66 19.33 40.50
CA PRO A 99 -5.47 20.74 40.84
C PRO A 99 -4.52 20.96 42.05
N ALA A 100 -4.42 22.23 42.47
CA ALA A 100 -3.62 22.83 43.55
C ALA A 100 -3.61 22.12 44.92
N PRO A 101 -2.66 22.51 45.79
CA PRO A 101 -2.97 22.90 47.17
C PRO A 101 -2.82 24.40 47.42
#